data_AF-A0A392QFM6-F1
#
_entry.id   AF-A0A392QFM6-F1
#
_cell.length_a   1.000
_cell.length_b   1.000
_cell.length_c   1.000
_cell.angle_alpha   90.00
_cell.angle_beta   90.00
_cell.angle_gamma   90.00
#
_symmetry.space_group_name_H-M   'P 1'
#
loop_
_entity.id
_entity.type
_entity.pdbx_description
1 polymer ?
#
loop_
_entity_poly.entity_id
_entity_poly.type
_entity_poly.pdbx_seq_one_letter_code
_entity_poly.pdbx_strand_id
1 'polypeptide(L)'
;MFKNLQIVGNEMEFPESELIFLSEKMIDFDSIKANGFDVKHYFSAQGWDKYFSMLNGPIYPDLLKKFWMKAKVFDKHEAKEEELAAIERNPSLKGKSRKEMGLLEFTGKQIRSNICGMNLAFSPIHFNALLGLDNSGIELDVFEKDTRYRDDLLALMCTDLKLKGKVKGLTDVCRVL
;
A
#
# COMPACT_ATOMS: atom_id res chain seq x y z
N MET A 1 19.62 -12.09 21.38
CA MET A 1 18.46 -12.78 21.98
C MET A 1 17.34 -11.74 22.13
N PHE A 2 16.28 -11.84 21.32
CA PHE A 2 15.24 -10.82 21.15
C PHE A 2 14.34 -10.69 22.40
N LYS A 3 14.73 -9.87 23.38
CA LYS A 3 14.03 -9.78 24.67
C LYS A 3 12.71 -9.00 24.65
N ASN A 4 12.36 -8.29 23.58
CA ASN A 4 11.20 -7.38 23.55
C ASN A 4 10.31 -7.52 22.30
N LEU A 5 10.11 -8.74 21.78
CA LEU A 5 9.13 -8.96 20.70
C LEU A 5 7.73 -9.02 21.31
N GLN A 6 6.98 -7.91 21.22
CA GLN A 6 5.58 -7.87 21.64
C GLN A 6 4.69 -8.30 20.48
N ILE A 7 3.94 -9.39 20.67
CA ILE A 7 2.95 -9.86 19.72
C ILE A 7 1.68 -9.05 19.94
N VAL A 8 1.20 -8.40 18.87
CA VAL A 8 -0.08 -7.67 18.87
C VAL A 8 -1.17 -8.58 18.28
N GLY A 9 -2.41 -8.38 18.77
CA GLY A 9 -3.60 -9.03 18.22
C GLY A 9 -3.90 -8.59 16.78
N ASN A 10 -4.96 -9.17 16.21
CA ASN A 10 -5.45 -8.75 14.90
C ASN A 10 -6.21 -7.43 15.04
N GLU A 11 -6.01 -6.54 14.07
CA GLU A 11 -6.77 -5.31 13.90
C GLU A 11 -8.04 -5.58 13.08
N MET A 12 -7.97 -6.53 12.14
CA MET A 12 -9.13 -6.95 11.36
C MET A 12 -10.01 -7.92 12.15
N GLU A 13 -11.33 -7.74 12.06
CA GLU A 13 -12.32 -8.50 12.83
C GLU A 13 -12.72 -9.85 12.19
N PHE A 14 -12.43 -10.03 10.90
CA PHE A 14 -12.76 -11.25 10.16
C PHE A 14 -11.59 -12.26 10.19
N PRO A 15 -11.82 -13.57 9.99
CA PRO A 15 -10.77 -14.57 10.05
C PRO A 15 -9.79 -14.47 8.87
N GLU A 16 -8.52 -14.82 9.11
CA GLU A 16 -7.45 -14.82 8.09
C GLU A 16 -7.79 -15.66 6.85
N SER A 17 -8.64 -16.69 7.00
CA SER A 17 -9.12 -17.54 5.91
C SER A 17 -9.96 -16.78 4.87
N GLU A 18 -10.59 -15.67 5.25
CA GLU A 18 -11.38 -14.83 4.35
C GLU A 18 -10.51 -13.89 3.50
N LEU A 19 -9.21 -13.72 3.84
CA LEU A 19 -8.29 -13.01 2.97
C LEU A 19 -7.96 -13.84 1.73
N ILE A 20 -8.45 -13.38 0.58
CA ILE A 20 -8.10 -13.91 -0.73
C ILE A 20 -6.84 -13.17 -1.20
N PHE A 21 -5.76 -13.94 -1.37
CA PHE A 21 -4.52 -13.41 -1.91
C PHE A 21 -4.56 -13.46 -3.44
N LEU A 22 -4.37 -12.31 -4.08
CA LEU A 22 -4.26 -12.18 -5.52
C LEU A 22 -2.81 -11.87 -5.87
N SER A 23 -2.16 -12.81 -6.56
CA SER A 23 -0.83 -12.58 -7.15
C SER A 23 -0.97 -12.30 -8.63
N GLU A 24 -0.38 -11.20 -9.08
CA GLU A 24 -0.10 -11.02 -10.50
C GLU A 24 1.00 -12.01 -10.92
N LYS A 25 0.73 -12.74 -12.01
CA LYS A 25 1.72 -13.59 -12.66
C LYS A 25 2.31 -12.80 -13.83
N MET A 26 3.62 -12.89 -14.03
CA MET A 26 4.30 -12.35 -15.22
C MET A 26 3.71 -12.91 -16.52
N ILE A 27 3.28 -14.17 -16.50
CA ILE A 27 2.48 -14.78 -17.56
C ILE A 27 1.32 -15.53 -16.93
N ASP A 28 0.11 -15.06 -17.19
CA ASP A 28 -1.11 -15.72 -16.74
C ASP A 28 -1.72 -16.59 -17.84
N PHE A 29 -1.22 -17.83 -17.96
CA PHE A 29 -1.74 -18.79 -18.92
C PHE A 29 -3.22 -19.13 -18.70
N ASP A 30 -3.73 -19.00 -17.48
CA ASP A 30 -5.14 -19.30 -17.18
C ASP A 30 -6.04 -18.23 -17.81
N SER A 31 -5.66 -16.95 -17.68
CA SER A 31 -6.33 -15.83 -18.36
C SER A 31 -6.21 -15.93 -19.89
N ILE A 32 -5.02 -16.23 -20.42
CA ILE A 32 -4.80 -16.36 -21.88
C ILE A 32 -5.69 -17.49 -22.47
N LYS A 33 -5.79 -18.62 -21.75
CA LYS A 33 -6.68 -19.74 -22.13
C LYS A 33 -8.16 -19.35 -22.06
N ALA A 34 -8.58 -18.63 -21.03
CA ALA A 34 -9.96 -18.14 -20.90
C ALA A 34 -10.35 -17.20 -22.07
N ASN A 35 -9.37 -16.53 -22.69
CA ASN A 35 -9.54 -15.69 -23.88
C ASN A 35 -9.38 -16.45 -25.20
N GLY A 36 -9.41 -17.80 -25.18
CA GLY A 36 -9.41 -18.64 -26.38
C GLY A 36 -8.02 -19.05 -26.90
N PHE A 37 -6.95 -18.71 -26.19
CA PHE A 37 -5.59 -19.06 -26.57
C PHE A 37 -4.99 -20.10 -25.61
N ASP A 38 -5.09 -21.39 -25.96
CA ASP A 38 -4.42 -22.44 -25.18
C ASP A 38 -3.00 -22.65 -25.71
N VAL A 39 -2.03 -21.92 -25.12
CA VAL A 39 -0.61 -21.92 -25.58
C VAL A 39 0.36 -22.48 -24.56
N LYS A 40 -0.11 -22.80 -23.35
CA LYS A 40 0.75 -23.24 -22.23
C LYS A 40 1.58 -24.47 -22.59
N HIS A 41 0.98 -25.43 -23.30
CA HIS A 41 1.62 -26.69 -23.67
C HIS A 41 2.88 -26.48 -24.52
N TYR A 42 2.93 -25.45 -25.37
CA TYR A 42 4.13 -25.16 -26.18
C TYR A 42 5.34 -24.83 -25.32
N PHE A 43 5.14 -24.15 -24.19
CA PHE A 43 6.22 -23.76 -23.28
C PHE A 43 6.57 -24.87 -22.30
N SER A 44 5.56 -25.57 -21.76
CA SER A 44 5.80 -26.70 -20.86
C SER A 44 6.54 -27.85 -21.56
N ALA A 45 6.24 -28.11 -22.85
CA ALA A 45 6.98 -29.10 -23.65
C ALA A 45 8.46 -28.75 -23.83
N GLN A 46 8.82 -27.47 -23.75
CA GLN A 46 10.20 -26.98 -23.81
C GLN A 46 10.86 -26.86 -22.43
N GLY A 47 10.16 -27.21 -21.34
CA GLY A 47 10.68 -27.15 -19.98
C GLY A 47 10.74 -25.75 -19.36
N TRP A 48 9.96 -24.79 -19.87
CA TRP A 48 10.01 -23.39 -19.40
C TRP A 48 9.25 -23.14 -18.08
N ASP A 49 8.53 -24.13 -17.55
CA ASP A 49 7.68 -23.95 -16.35
C ASP A 49 8.48 -23.37 -15.17
N LYS A 50 9.69 -23.88 -14.94
CA LYS A 50 10.57 -23.41 -13.86
C LYS A 50 11.01 -21.96 -14.05
N TYR A 51 11.25 -21.54 -15.30
CA TYR A 51 11.63 -20.17 -15.63
C TYR A 51 10.49 -19.20 -15.32
N PHE A 52 9.26 -19.53 -15.71
CA PHE A 52 8.10 -18.68 -15.38
C PHE A 52 7.82 -18.65 -13.87
N SER A 53 7.98 -19.76 -13.16
CA SER A 53 7.90 -19.76 -11.69
C SER A 53 8.96 -18.84 -11.07
N MET A 54 10.18 -18.82 -11.62
CA MET A 54 11.25 -17.93 -11.16
C MET A 54 10.94 -16.45 -11.44
N LEU A 55 10.33 -16.13 -12.60
CA LEU A 55 9.96 -14.76 -12.95
C LEU A 55 8.92 -14.15 -12.00
N ASN A 56 8.00 -14.96 -11.47
CA ASN A 56 7.03 -14.50 -10.47
C ASN A 56 7.69 -14.21 -9.11
N GLY A 57 8.90 -14.72 -8.87
CA GLY A 57 9.62 -14.58 -7.62
C GLY A 57 9.00 -15.37 -6.46
N PRO A 58 9.68 -15.41 -5.30
CA PRO A 58 9.10 -15.98 -4.09
C PRO A 58 7.99 -15.06 -3.57
N ILE A 59 6.80 -15.61 -3.45
CA ILE A 59 5.66 -14.95 -2.81
C ILE A 59 5.41 -15.66 -1.48
N TYR A 60 5.12 -14.89 -0.43
CA TYR A 60 4.80 -15.41 0.90
C TYR A 60 3.36 -15.05 1.28
N PRO A 61 2.34 -15.76 0.75
CA PRO A 61 0.93 -15.41 0.97
C PRO A 61 0.56 -15.33 2.45
N ASP A 62 0.98 -16.31 3.25
CA ASP A 62 0.67 -16.35 4.69
C ASP A 62 1.31 -15.18 5.44
N LEU A 63 2.51 -14.78 5.03
CA LEU A 63 3.19 -13.62 5.62
C LEU A 63 2.41 -12.35 5.32
N LEU A 64 1.92 -12.20 4.08
CA LEU A 64 1.15 -11.06 3.63
C LEU A 64 -0.23 -11.02 4.30
N LYS A 65 -0.89 -12.17 4.45
CA LYS A 65 -2.15 -12.27 5.19
C LYS A 65 -1.95 -11.86 6.65
N LYS A 66 -0.94 -12.39 7.33
CA LYS A 66 -0.59 -11.99 8.71
C LYS A 66 -0.24 -10.51 8.83
N PHE A 67 0.42 -9.94 7.81
CA PHE A 67 0.67 -8.51 7.74
C PHE A 67 -0.65 -7.73 7.75
N TRP A 68 -1.56 -8.05 6.82
CA TRP A 68 -2.83 -7.33 6.65
C TRP A 68 -3.80 -7.52 7.81
N MET A 69 -3.84 -8.71 8.41
CA MET A 69 -4.64 -8.99 9.61
C MET A 69 -4.31 -8.06 10.79
N LYS A 70 -3.08 -7.55 10.83
CA LYS A 70 -2.54 -6.71 11.91
C LYS A 70 -2.16 -5.31 11.44
N ALA A 71 -2.48 -4.99 10.18
CA ALA A 71 -2.16 -3.71 9.61
C ALA A 71 -3.17 -2.68 10.10
N LYS A 72 -2.67 -1.51 10.49
CA LYS A 72 -3.49 -0.34 10.78
C LYS A 72 -2.91 0.92 10.16
N VAL A 73 -3.77 1.89 9.91
CA VAL A 73 -3.38 3.18 9.37
C VAL A 73 -3.00 4.10 10.52
N PHE A 74 -1.70 4.34 10.66
CA PHE A 74 -1.16 5.27 11.64
C PHE A 74 -1.11 6.68 11.08
N ASP A 75 -2.00 7.52 11.57
CA ASP A 75 -2.12 8.92 11.18
C ASP A 75 -1.80 9.88 12.34
N LYS A 76 -2.07 11.18 12.13
CA LYS A 76 -1.81 12.20 13.14
C LYS A 76 -2.71 12.06 14.37
N HIS A 77 -3.90 11.48 14.22
CA HIS A 77 -4.81 11.23 15.34
C HIS A 77 -4.26 10.09 16.19
N GLU A 78 -3.94 8.94 15.57
CA GLU A 78 -3.34 7.79 16.29
C GLU A 78 -2.03 8.18 16.99
N ALA A 79 -1.22 9.04 16.36
CA ALA A 79 0.01 9.54 16.98
C ALA A 79 -0.26 10.32 18.28
N LYS A 80 -1.29 11.16 18.31
CA LYS A 80 -1.68 11.91 19.51
C LYS A 80 -2.24 11.00 20.59
N GLU A 81 -3.06 10.01 20.22
CA GLU A 81 -3.58 9.04 21.18
C GLU A 81 -2.46 8.22 21.82
N GLU A 82 -1.45 7.83 21.05
CA GLU A 82 -0.26 7.14 21.57
C GLU A 82 0.52 8.00 22.57
N GLU A 83 0.65 9.31 22.31
CA GLU A 83 1.26 10.26 23.26
C GLU A 83 0.43 10.40 24.54
N LEU A 84 -0.90 10.54 24.41
CA LEU A 84 -1.80 10.65 25.56
C LEU A 84 -1.73 9.38 26.42
N ALA A 85 -1.78 8.20 25.80
CA ALA A 85 -1.65 6.93 26.49
C ALA A 85 -0.28 6.78 27.18
N ALA A 86 0.81 7.30 26.58
CA ALA A 86 2.12 7.32 27.22
C ALA A 86 2.16 8.25 28.44
N ILE A 87 1.51 9.42 28.37
CA ILE A 87 1.39 10.37 29.49
C ILE A 87 0.50 9.80 30.60
N GLU A 88 -0.58 9.10 30.27
CA GLU A 88 -1.43 8.43 31.26
C GLU A 88 -0.67 7.34 32.02
N ARG A 89 0.17 6.57 31.31
CA ARG A 89 1.06 5.57 31.94
C ARG A 89 2.17 6.22 32.77
N ASN A 90 2.68 7.38 32.34
CA ASN A 90 3.72 8.11 33.04
C ASN A 90 3.51 9.63 32.95
N PRO A 91 2.89 10.25 33.98
CA PRO A 91 2.57 11.68 33.98
C PRO A 91 3.77 12.62 33.84
N SER A 92 4.99 12.15 34.15
CA SER A 92 6.23 12.92 33.99
C SER A 92 6.62 13.19 32.53
N LEU A 93 5.96 12.53 31.59
CA LEU A 93 6.16 12.72 30.15
C LEU A 93 5.40 13.94 29.59
N LYS A 94 4.52 14.54 30.38
CA LYS A 94 3.73 15.71 29.95
C LYS A 94 4.65 16.85 29.51
N GLY A 95 4.43 17.35 28.29
CA GLY A 95 5.20 18.46 27.70
C GLY A 95 6.53 18.06 27.06
N LYS A 96 6.91 16.77 27.11
CA LYS A 96 8.07 16.26 26.38
C LYS A 96 7.73 16.02 24.90
N SER A 97 8.76 15.99 24.07
CA SER A 97 8.65 15.55 22.66
C SER A 97 8.45 14.04 22.57
N ARG A 98 7.90 13.56 21.43
CA ARG A 98 7.72 12.11 21.16
C ARG A 98 9.01 11.33 21.37
N LYS A 99 10.13 11.85 20.87
CA LYS A 99 11.45 11.22 20.98
C LYS A 99 11.89 11.07 22.43
N GLU A 100 11.64 12.08 23.27
CA GLU A 100 11.92 12.04 24.71
C GLU A 100 10.97 11.10 25.48
N MET A 101 9.77 10.86 24.95
CA MET A 101 8.85 9.83 25.45
C MET A 101 9.25 8.41 25.02
N GLY A 102 10.26 8.26 24.16
CA GLY A 102 10.64 6.98 23.56
C GLY A 102 9.71 6.53 22.42
N LEU A 103 8.87 7.44 21.92
CA LEU A 103 7.96 7.21 20.80
C LEU A 103 8.65 7.59 19.48
N LEU A 104 8.31 6.88 18.41
CA LEU A 104 8.78 7.21 17.06
C LEU A 104 8.16 8.54 16.61
N GLU A 105 8.97 9.41 15.99
CA GLU A 105 8.48 10.65 15.39
C GLU A 105 7.44 10.36 14.30
N PHE A 106 6.39 11.18 14.26
CA PHE A 106 5.38 11.09 13.22
C PHE A 106 5.84 11.89 12.01
N THR A 107 6.26 11.19 10.95
CA THR A 107 6.75 11.79 9.71
C THR A 107 5.67 11.90 8.62
N GLY A 108 4.49 11.33 8.85
CA GLY A 108 3.40 11.25 7.88
C GLY A 108 2.56 10.00 8.09
N LYS A 109 1.47 9.87 7.31
CA LYS A 109 0.59 8.69 7.36
C LYS A 109 1.38 7.42 7.01
N GLN A 110 1.21 6.39 7.82
CA GLN A 110 1.92 5.12 7.69
C GLN A 110 0.95 3.95 7.79
N ILE A 111 1.29 2.82 7.18
CA ILE A 111 0.68 1.53 7.49
C ILE A 111 1.63 0.83 8.46
N ARG A 112 1.16 0.56 9.67
CA ARG A 112 1.93 -0.17 10.68
C ARG A 112 1.36 -1.56 10.87
N SER A 113 2.23 -2.55 11.06
CA SER A 113 1.83 -3.93 11.35
C SER A 113 2.86 -4.61 12.24
N ASN A 114 2.46 -5.68 12.91
CA ASN A 114 3.33 -6.48 13.78
C ASN A 114 3.35 -7.94 13.30
N ILE A 115 4.42 -8.36 12.64
CA ILE A 115 4.57 -9.75 12.20
C ILE A 115 5.60 -10.45 13.09
N CYS A 116 5.16 -11.50 13.78
CA CYS A 116 6.03 -12.29 14.68
C CYS A 116 6.78 -11.41 15.71
N GLY A 117 6.13 -10.33 16.18
CA GLY A 117 6.70 -9.37 17.11
C GLY A 117 7.61 -8.30 16.48
N MET A 118 7.86 -8.37 15.17
CA MET A 118 8.58 -7.34 14.43
C MET A 118 7.61 -6.25 13.99
N ASN A 119 7.86 -5.02 14.44
CA ASN A 119 7.11 -3.85 14.00
C ASN A 119 7.58 -3.42 12.61
N LEU A 120 6.64 -3.36 11.68
CA LEU A 120 6.82 -2.90 10.31
C LEU A 120 6.05 -1.59 10.14
N ALA A 121 6.64 -0.64 9.44
CA ALA A 121 6.00 0.64 9.12
C ALA A 121 6.28 0.98 7.65
N PHE A 122 5.22 1.06 6.85
CA PHE A 122 5.29 1.49 5.46
C PHE A 122 4.78 2.93 5.33
N SER A 123 5.53 3.78 4.63
CA SER A 123 5.18 5.17 4.35
C SER A 123 5.22 5.40 2.84
N PRO A 124 4.70 6.53 2.32
CA PRO A 124 4.77 6.85 0.90
C PRO A 124 6.18 6.74 0.30
N ILE A 125 7.22 7.06 1.08
CA ILE A 125 8.62 6.97 0.64
C ILE A 125 8.99 5.54 0.25
N HIS A 126 8.49 4.53 0.98
CA HIS A 126 8.78 3.13 0.66
C HIS A 126 8.13 2.70 -0.65
N PHE A 127 6.91 3.17 -0.92
CA PHE A 127 6.21 2.89 -2.19
C PHE A 127 6.86 3.62 -3.35
N ASN A 128 7.26 4.88 -3.16
CA ASN A 128 7.95 5.65 -4.19
C ASN A 128 9.29 5.01 -4.56
N ALA A 129 10.07 4.56 -3.57
CA ALA A 129 11.29 3.81 -3.82
C ALA A 129 11.03 2.49 -4.57
N LEU A 130 9.96 1.75 -4.21
CA LEU A 130 9.57 0.51 -4.89
C LEU A 130 9.19 0.75 -6.37
N LEU A 131 8.50 1.85 -6.65
CA LEU A 131 8.02 2.21 -7.98
C LEU A 131 9.05 2.98 -8.82
N GLY A 132 10.21 3.33 -8.25
CA GLY A 132 11.20 4.19 -8.91
C GLY A 132 10.70 5.61 -9.14
N LEU A 133 9.82 6.10 -8.28
CA LEU A 133 9.23 7.44 -8.35
C LEU A 133 9.92 8.39 -7.37
N ASP A 134 10.04 9.65 -7.75
CA ASP A 134 10.44 10.70 -6.82
C ASP A 134 9.36 10.89 -5.75
N ASN A 135 9.79 11.04 -4.49
CA ASN A 135 8.88 11.39 -3.39
C ASN A 135 8.51 12.89 -3.44
N SER A 136 7.88 13.28 -4.54
CA SER A 136 7.42 14.61 -4.84
C SER A 136 5.97 14.54 -5.32
N GLY A 137 5.18 15.56 -5.00
CA GLY A 137 3.76 15.60 -5.31
C GLY A 137 3.00 16.40 -4.26
N ILE A 138 1.76 16.75 -4.58
CA ILE A 138 0.89 17.48 -3.67
C ILE A 138 -0.40 16.67 -3.49
N GLU A 139 -0.81 16.49 -2.24
CA GLU A 139 -2.06 15.82 -1.90
C GLU A 139 -3.25 16.67 -2.38
N LEU A 140 -4.08 16.09 -3.26
CA LEU A 140 -5.21 16.80 -3.86
C LEU A 140 -6.19 17.34 -2.82
N ASP A 141 -6.34 16.63 -1.69
CA ASP A 141 -7.25 17.01 -0.60
C ASP A 141 -6.83 18.32 0.09
N VAL A 142 -5.54 18.70 -0.01
CA VAL A 142 -5.06 20.01 0.48
C VAL A 142 -5.68 21.17 -0.32
N PHE A 143 -6.14 20.90 -1.54
CA PHE A 143 -6.78 21.87 -2.42
C PHE A 143 -8.31 21.80 -2.42
N GLU A 144 -8.96 21.08 -1.51
CA GLU A 144 -10.43 21.06 -1.41
C GLU A 144 -11.05 22.47 -1.28
N LYS A 145 -10.25 23.47 -0.87
CA LYS A 145 -10.65 24.87 -0.77
C LYS A 145 -10.23 25.75 -1.96
N ASP A 146 -9.28 25.33 -2.79
CA ASP A 146 -8.80 26.11 -3.94
C ASP A 146 -9.02 25.33 -5.24
N THR A 147 -10.15 25.61 -5.90
CA THR A 147 -10.62 24.86 -7.07
C THR A 147 -9.71 25.00 -8.29
N ARG A 148 -8.79 25.97 -8.31
CA ARG A 148 -7.93 26.28 -9.45
C ARG A 148 -7.07 25.09 -9.88
N TYR A 149 -6.42 24.41 -8.95
CA TYR A 149 -5.61 23.22 -9.28
C TYR A 149 -6.46 22.05 -9.77
N ARG A 150 -7.68 21.92 -9.26
CA ARG A 150 -8.63 20.91 -9.74
C ARG A 150 -9.09 21.23 -11.16
N ASP A 151 -9.34 22.50 -11.46
CA ASP A 151 -9.75 22.97 -12.77
C ASP A 151 -8.59 22.81 -13.79
N ASP A 152 -7.36 23.15 -13.39
CA ASP A 152 -6.15 22.97 -14.20
C ASP A 152 -5.88 21.48 -14.49
N LEU A 153 -6.01 20.62 -13.47
CA LEU A 153 -5.88 19.17 -13.62
C LEU A 153 -6.95 18.62 -14.58
N LEU A 154 -8.20 19.08 -14.44
CA LEU A 154 -9.29 18.67 -15.33
C LEU A 154 -9.06 19.14 -16.77
N ALA A 155 -8.49 20.32 -16.98
CA ALA A 155 -8.11 20.82 -18.30
C ALA A 155 -6.94 20.02 -18.91
N LEU A 156 -6.01 19.53 -18.08
CA LEU A 156 -4.92 18.66 -18.53
C LEU A 156 -5.39 17.25 -18.90
N MET A 157 -6.37 16.72 -18.14
CA MET A 157 -6.88 15.37 -18.31
C MET A 157 -7.98 15.24 -19.37
N CYS A 158 -8.79 16.28 -19.57
CA CYS A 158 -9.96 16.24 -20.44
C CYS A 158 -9.87 17.25 -21.58
N THR A 159 -10.08 16.80 -22.81
CA THR A 159 -10.21 17.67 -24.00
C THR A 159 -11.51 18.47 -23.96
N ASP A 160 -12.54 17.93 -23.32
CA ASP A 160 -13.82 18.60 -23.07
C ASP A 160 -14.34 18.24 -21.67
N LEU A 161 -14.51 19.26 -20.83
CA LEU A 161 -15.06 19.12 -19.48
C LEU A 161 -16.48 18.54 -19.47
N LYS A 162 -17.27 18.73 -20.53
CA LYS A 162 -18.61 18.12 -20.69
C LYS A 162 -18.53 16.60 -20.88
N LEU A 163 -17.35 16.09 -21.23
CA LEU A 163 -17.08 14.67 -21.43
C LEU A 163 -16.26 14.06 -20.27
N LYS A 164 -16.12 14.77 -19.15
CA LYS A 164 -15.44 14.30 -17.94
C LYS A 164 -15.91 12.89 -17.54
N GLY A 165 -14.96 12.00 -17.28
CA GLY A 165 -15.21 10.60 -16.92
C GLY A 165 -15.54 9.68 -18.11
N LYS A 166 -15.55 10.19 -19.35
CA LYS A 166 -15.68 9.38 -20.57
C LYS A 166 -14.32 9.30 -21.28
N VAL A 167 -13.90 8.10 -21.65
CA VAL A 167 -12.61 7.85 -22.33
C VAL A 167 -12.41 8.72 -23.57
N LYS A 168 -13.48 8.93 -24.36
CA LYS A 168 -13.48 9.81 -25.53
C LYS A 168 -13.17 11.28 -25.23
N GLY A 169 -13.43 11.72 -24.01
CA GLY A 169 -13.16 13.08 -23.53
C GLY A 169 -11.81 13.25 -22.84
N LEU A 170 -11.01 12.18 -22.70
CA LEU A 170 -9.67 12.26 -22.11
C LEU A 170 -8.63 12.68 -23.15
N THR A 171 -7.61 13.39 -22.71
CA THR A 171 -6.41 13.70 -23.51
C THR A 171 -5.63 12.42 -23.80
N ASP A 172 -4.87 12.41 -24.90
CA ASP A 172 -4.10 11.23 -25.31
C ASP A 172 -3.02 10.82 -24.29
N VAL A 173 -2.57 11.76 -23.45
CA VAL A 173 -1.65 11.48 -22.32
C VAL A 173 -2.33 10.67 -21.21
N CYS A 174 -3.65 10.82 -21.04
CA CYS A 174 -4.43 10.12 -20.01
C CYS A 174 -5.20 8.91 -20.56
N ARG A 175 -5.16 8.66 -21.87
CA ARG A 175 -5.67 7.42 -22.46
C ARG A 175 -4.62 6.33 -22.30
N VAL A 176 -4.80 5.50 -21.27
CA VAL A 176 -4.06 4.22 -21.18
C VAL A 176 -4.77 3.25 -22.13
N LEU A 177 -4.05 2.81 -23.17
CA LEU A 177 -4.49 1.77 -24.12
C LEU A 177 -4.53 0.40 -23.46
#